data_AF-A0A7W2AK25-F1
#
_entry.id   AF-A0A7W2AK25-F1
#
_cell.length_a   1.000
_cell.length_b   1.000
_cell.length_c   1.000
_cell.angle_alpha   90.00
_cell.angle_beta   90.00
_cell.angle_gamma   90.00
#
_symmetry.space_group_name_H-M   'P 1'
#
loop_
_entity.id
_entity.type
_entity.pdbx_description
1 polymer ?
#
loop_
_entity_poly.entity_id
_entity_poly.type
_entity_poly.pdbx_seq_one_letter_code
_entity_poly.pdbx_strand_id
1 'polypeptide(L)'
;MEERAEKIRRQADIEEYKLRKVIATDPHPVYTDMDDFCDVCCLRMNRIYIRIVDDFKDMDDNGIRACLDCIEKYDLKVLSNQKAIEYEAMTEAKIRIKKGTQIKF
;
A
#
# COMPACT_ATOMS: atom_id res chain seq x y z
N MET A 1 -4.39 -14.72 9.77
CA MET A 1 -3.43 -13.79 9.12
C MET A 1 -3.13 -14.16 7.66
N GLU A 2 -3.16 -15.44 7.28
CA GLU A 2 -2.82 -15.89 5.91
C GLU A 2 -3.78 -15.38 4.81
N GLU A 3 -5.08 -15.24 5.10
CA GLU A 3 -6.07 -14.83 4.09
C GLU A 3 -5.83 -13.40 3.56
N ARG A 4 -5.48 -12.45 4.44
CA ARG A 4 -5.22 -11.05 4.03
C ARG A 4 -3.93 -10.94 3.22
N ALA A 5 -2.88 -11.64 3.66
CA ALA A 5 -1.60 -11.68 2.95
C ALA A 5 -1.80 -12.27 1.54
N GLU A 6 -2.61 -13.32 1.42
CA GLU A 6 -2.94 -13.90 0.12
C GLU A 6 -3.74 -12.96 -0.78
N LYS A 7 -4.73 -12.23 -0.24
CA LYS A 7 -5.46 -11.19 -0.98
C LYS A 7 -4.53 -10.09 -1.50
N ILE A 8 -3.61 -9.62 -0.66
CA ILE A 8 -2.63 -8.60 -1.05
C ILE A 8 -1.70 -9.15 -2.14
N ARG A 9 -1.19 -10.38 -2.00
CA ARG A 9 -0.33 -11.00 -3.02
C ARG A 9 -1.02 -11.06 -4.37
N ARG A 10 -2.26 -11.57 -4.43
CA ARG A 10 -3.04 -11.66 -5.67
C ARG A 10 -3.31 -10.28 -6.27
N GLN A 11 -3.68 -9.31 -5.44
CA GLN A 11 -3.87 -7.94 -5.92
C GLN A 11 -2.55 -7.33 -6.41
N ALA A 12 -1.41 -7.64 -5.77
CA ALA A 12 -0.10 -7.16 -6.18
C ALA A 12 0.30 -7.72 -7.54
N ASP A 13 -0.07 -8.96 -7.86
CA ASP A 13 0.15 -9.54 -9.20
C ASP A 13 -0.63 -8.75 -10.27
N ILE A 14 -1.88 -8.38 -9.97
CA ILE A 14 -2.73 -7.56 -10.84
C ILE A 14 -2.12 -6.16 -11.03
N GLU A 15 -1.72 -5.50 -9.94
CA GLU A 15 -1.12 -4.16 -10.01
C GLU A 15 0.24 -4.18 -10.71
N GLU A 16 1.08 -5.18 -10.45
CA GLU A 16 2.37 -5.35 -11.14
C GLU A 16 2.17 -5.52 -12.65
N TYR A 17 1.20 -6.34 -13.06
CA TYR A 17 0.86 -6.52 -14.46
C TYR A 17 0.42 -5.20 -15.13
N LYS A 18 -0.46 -4.43 -14.47
CA LYS A 18 -0.89 -3.11 -14.95
C LYS A 18 0.29 -2.15 -15.09
N LEU A 19 1.11 -2.04 -14.03
CA LEU A 19 2.29 -1.19 -14.01
C LEU A 19 3.26 -1.54 -15.14
N ARG A 20 3.56 -2.84 -15.34
CA ARG A 20 4.48 -3.30 -16.39
C ARG A 20 3.99 -2.98 -17.80
N LYS A 21 2.68 -3.00 -18.06
CA LYS A 21 2.11 -2.63 -19.36
C LYS A 21 2.35 -1.17 -19.72
N VAL A 22 2.36 -0.28 -18.72
CA VAL A 22 2.45 1.16 -18.94
C VAL A 22 3.86 1.72 -18.74
N ILE A 23 4.84 0.91 -18.33
CA ILE A 23 6.24 1.34 -18.11
C ILE A 23 6.84 2.06 -19.33
N ALA A 24 6.43 1.71 -20.55
CA ALA A 24 6.94 2.31 -21.77
C ALA A 24 6.34 3.71 -22.08
N THR A 25 5.20 4.04 -21.49
CA THR A 25 4.42 5.26 -21.81
C THR A 25 4.25 6.21 -20.63
N ASP A 26 4.27 5.69 -19.41
CA ASP A 26 4.09 6.43 -18.17
C ASP A 26 5.41 6.53 -17.38
N PRO A 27 5.52 7.46 -16.41
CA PRO A 27 6.67 7.51 -15.51
C PRO A 27 6.92 6.14 -14.89
N HIS A 28 8.16 5.64 -15.03
CA HIS A 28 8.49 4.30 -14.57
C HIS A 28 8.13 4.17 -13.08
N PRO A 29 7.37 3.13 -12.66
CA PRO A 29 6.84 3.02 -11.30
C PRO A 29 7.89 3.03 -10.19
N VAL A 30 9.15 2.66 -10.50
CA VAL A 30 10.28 2.70 -9.55
C VAL A 30 10.76 4.12 -9.24
N TYR A 31 10.44 5.09 -10.10
CA TYR A 31 10.72 6.51 -9.92
C TYR A 31 9.49 7.29 -9.42
N THR A 32 8.33 6.62 -9.28
CA THR A 32 7.15 7.23 -8.64
C THR A 32 7.29 7.16 -7.12
N ASP A 33 6.68 8.13 -6.42
CA ASP A 33 6.90 8.28 -4.98
C ASP A 33 6.50 7.01 -4.21
N MET A 34 7.45 6.57 -3.36
CA MET A 34 7.31 5.44 -2.43
C MET A 34 7.15 5.93 -1.00
N ASP A 35 7.14 7.25 -0.80
CA ASP A 35 6.85 7.89 0.45
C ASP A 35 5.40 8.39 0.48
N ASP A 36 4.85 8.45 1.68
CA ASP A 36 3.52 8.98 1.95
C ASP A 36 3.50 9.55 3.38
N PHE A 37 2.42 10.21 3.77
CA PHE A 37 2.28 10.82 5.08
C PHE A 37 1.39 9.98 6.00
N CYS A 38 1.77 9.94 7.27
CA CYS A 38 0.87 9.49 8.33
C CYS A 38 -0.10 10.62 8.68
N ASP A 39 -1.40 10.39 8.56
CA ASP A 39 -2.44 11.37 8.88
C ASP A 39 -2.57 11.61 10.41
N VAL A 40 -1.91 10.78 11.24
CA VAL A 40 -1.92 10.88 12.72
C VAL A 40 -0.75 11.70 13.25
N CYS A 41 0.49 11.39 12.85
CA CYS A 41 1.70 12.07 13.35
C CYS A 41 2.30 13.07 12.35
N CYS A 42 1.72 13.17 11.14
CA CYS A 42 2.15 14.06 10.06
C CYS A 42 3.60 13.85 9.58
N LEU A 43 4.22 12.72 9.93
CA LEU A 43 5.56 12.36 9.46
C LEU A 43 5.48 11.74 8.06
N ARG A 44 6.40 12.15 7.18
CA ARG A 44 6.63 11.51 5.88
C ARG A 44 7.48 10.27 6.09
N MET A 45 7.06 9.16 5.50
CA MET A 45 7.82 7.91 5.55
C MET A 45 7.49 7.00 4.39
N ASN A 46 8.25 5.92 4.26
CA ASN A 46 8.03 4.97 3.19
C ASN A 46 6.69 4.24 3.36
N ARG A 47 5.95 4.06 2.27
CA ARG A 47 4.64 3.39 2.21
C ARG A 47 4.64 1.99 2.82
N ILE A 48 5.77 1.29 2.87
CA ILE A 48 5.88 -0.02 3.53
C ILE A 48 5.50 0.03 5.02
N TYR A 49 5.65 1.19 5.65
CA TYR A 49 5.34 1.43 7.06
C TYR A 49 3.98 2.07 7.27
N ILE A 50 3.17 2.24 6.22
CA ILE A 50 1.85 2.88 6.29
C ILE A 50 0.76 1.86 5.98
N ARG A 51 -0.34 1.92 6.73
CA ARG A 51 -1.55 1.14 6.48
C ARG A 51 -2.76 2.07 6.46
N ILE A 52 -3.80 1.65 5.73
CA ILE A 52 -5.11 2.28 5.81
C ILE A 52 -5.84 1.71 7.04
N VAL A 53 -6.27 2.59 7.92
CA VAL A 53 -6.91 2.27 9.20
C VAL A 53 -8.27 2.92 9.32
N ASP A 54 -9.07 2.41 10.24
CA ASP A 54 -10.38 2.95 10.55
C ASP A 54 -10.25 4.41 11.01
N ASP A 55 -11.14 5.26 10.52
CA ASP A 55 -11.12 6.66 10.84
C ASP A 55 -11.94 6.93 12.09
N PHE A 56 -11.27 6.95 13.24
CA PHE A 56 -11.90 7.23 14.53
C PHE A 56 -12.47 8.66 14.64
N LYS A 57 -12.22 9.53 13.65
CA LYS A 57 -12.75 10.90 13.58
C LYS A 57 -13.85 11.05 12.52
N ASP A 58 -14.27 9.97 11.86
CA ASP A 58 -15.28 9.97 10.80
C ASP A 58 -15.01 11.01 9.68
N MET A 59 -13.74 11.19 9.28
CA MET A 59 -13.33 12.14 8.23
C MET A 59 -13.28 11.52 6.81
N ASP A 60 -13.05 10.21 6.67
CA ASP A 60 -13.08 9.47 5.39
C ASP A 60 -13.67 8.06 5.59
N ASP A 61 -14.80 7.77 4.91
CA ASP A 61 -15.46 6.45 4.90
C ASP A 61 -14.53 5.31 4.46
N ASN A 62 -13.42 5.64 3.79
CA ASN A 62 -12.44 4.66 3.32
C ASN A 62 -11.23 4.50 4.25
N GLY A 63 -11.20 5.20 5.38
CA GLY A 63 -10.12 5.17 6.35
C GLY A 63 -8.98 6.13 6.04
N ILE A 64 -8.13 6.34 7.04
CA ILE A 64 -6.96 7.25 6.99
C ILE A 64 -5.66 6.46 6.91
N ARG A 65 -4.57 7.11 6.50
CA ARG A 65 -3.23 6.52 6.50
C ARG A 65 -2.60 6.68 7.87
N ALA A 66 -2.18 5.58 8.48
CA ALA A 66 -1.43 5.60 9.72
C ALA A 66 -0.13 4.81 9.58
N CYS A 67 0.94 5.31 10.20
CA CYS A 67 2.17 4.56 10.32
C CYS A 67 2.05 3.44 11.37
N LEU A 68 2.89 2.41 11.25
CA LEU A 68 2.91 1.28 12.19
C LEU A 68 3.03 1.74 13.65
N ASP A 69 3.86 2.75 13.93
CA ASP A 69 4.03 3.30 15.28
C ASP A 69 2.74 3.92 15.82
N CYS A 70 2.01 4.67 14.99
CA CYS A 70 0.72 5.25 15.39
C CYS A 70 -0.36 4.18 15.56
N ILE A 71 -0.32 3.14 14.73
CA ILE A 71 -1.24 2.00 14.82
C ILE A 71 -1.08 1.30 16.15
N GLU A 72 0.15 0.98 16.54
CA GLU A 72 0.44 0.34 17.81
C GLU A 72 0.14 1.26 19.00
N LYS A 73 0.57 2.53 18.94
CA LYS A 73 0.42 3.49 20.03
C LYS A 73 -1.05 3.83 20.36
N TYR A 74 -1.90 3.90 19.34
CA TYR A 74 -3.29 4.31 19.48
C TYR A 74 -4.29 3.16 19.24
N ASP A 75 -3.81 1.92 19.13
CA ASP A 75 -4.61 0.72 18.86
C ASP A 75 -5.55 0.89 17.65
N LEU A 76 -5.02 1.44 16.56
CA LEU A 76 -5.82 1.74 15.37
C LEU A 76 -6.12 0.46 14.58
N LYS A 77 -7.39 0.28 14.21
CA LYS A 77 -7.82 -0.90 13.48
C LYS A 77 -7.44 -0.80 11.99
N VAL A 78 -6.56 -1.69 11.53
CA VAL A 78 -6.22 -1.80 10.10
C VAL A 78 -7.42 -2.30 9.30
N LEU A 79 -7.77 -1.57 8.23
CA LEU A 79 -8.89 -1.94 7.37
C LEU A 79 -8.52 -3.10 6.44
N SER A 80 -9.54 -3.89 6.10
CA SER A 80 -9.48 -5.00 5.14
C SER A 80 -10.39 -4.76 3.93
N ASN A 81 -10.83 -3.51 3.72
CA ASN A 81 -11.59 -3.14 2.54
C ASN A 81 -10.68 -3.13 1.29
N GLN A 82 -11.30 -3.03 0.11
CA GLN A 82 -10.58 -3.10 -1.17
C GLN A 82 -9.49 -2.02 -1.28
N LYS A 83 -9.77 -0.78 -0.86
CA LYS A 83 -8.82 0.34 -0.92
C LYS A 83 -7.57 0.10 -0.07
N ALA A 84 -7.74 -0.45 1.14
CA ALA A 84 -6.62 -0.82 2.00
C ALA A 84 -5.74 -1.92 1.37
N ILE A 85 -6.37 -2.93 0.77
CA ILE A 85 -5.67 -4.02 0.08
C ILE A 85 -4.91 -3.47 -1.15
N GLU A 86 -5.54 -2.64 -1.97
CA GLU A 86 -4.93 -2.02 -3.14
C GLU A 86 -3.75 -1.13 -2.79
N TYR A 87 -3.83 -0.37 -1.70
CA TYR A 87 -2.75 0.50 -1.24
C TYR A 87 -1.47 -0.30 -0.92
N GLU A 88 -1.61 -1.41 -0.20
CA GLU A 88 -0.50 -2.32 0.13
C GLU A 88 -0.02 -3.11 -1.07
N ALA A 89 -0.94 -3.62 -1.89
CA ALA A 89 -0.62 -4.38 -3.10
C ALA A 89 0.16 -3.54 -4.12
N MET A 90 -0.22 -2.28 -4.33
CA MET A 90 0.50 -1.33 -5.17
C MET A 90 1.93 -1.09 -4.64
N THR A 91 2.07 -0.96 -3.32
CA THR A 91 3.37 -0.80 -2.66
C THR A 91 4.25 -2.04 -2.89
N GLU A 92 3.69 -3.24 -2.74
CA GLU A 92 4.38 -4.50 -3.00
C GLU A 92 4.78 -4.65 -4.49
N ALA A 93 3.87 -4.36 -5.41
CA ALA A 93 4.12 -4.41 -6.86
C ALA A 93 5.29 -3.51 -7.27
N LYS A 94 5.33 -2.26 -6.78
CA LYS A 94 6.45 -1.34 -7.04
C LYS A 94 7.79 -1.88 -6.49
N ILE A 95 7.78 -2.50 -5.31
CA ILE A 95 8.98 -3.12 -4.72
C ILE A 95 9.47 -4.29 -5.56
N ARG A 96 8.57 -5.15 -6.05
CA ARG A 96 8.91 -6.29 -6.91
C ARG A 96 9.53 -5.81 -8.23
N ILE A 97 8.95 -4.81 -8.86
CA ILE A 97 9.51 -4.18 -10.06
C ILE A 97 10.90 -3.59 -9.77
N LYS A 98 11.08 -2.87 -8.66
CA LYS A 98 12.37 -2.30 -8.25
C LYS A 98 13.45 -3.35 -8.01
N LYS A 99 13.07 -4.52 -7.45
CA LYS A 99 13.98 -5.64 -7.20
C LYS A 99 14.29 -6.48 -8.44
N GLY A 100 13.59 -6.26 -9.55
CA GLY A 100 13.70 -7.09 -10.75
C GLY A 100 13.08 -8.48 -10.60
N THR A 101 12.25 -8.71 -9.58
CA THR A 101 11.53 -9.98 -9.42
C THR A 101 10.56 -10.14 -10.59
N GLN A 102 10.68 -11.21 -11.38
CA GLN A 102 9.73 -11.53 -12.45
C GLN A 102 8.65 -12.47 -11.92
N ILE A 103 7.37 -12.12 -12.14
CA ILE A 103 6.26 -13.05 -11.98
C ILE A 103 6.36 -14.09 -13.11
N LYS A 104 6.44 -15.37 -12.76
CA LYS A 104 6.16 -16.46 -13.69
C LYS A 104 4.64 -16.60 -13.76
N PHE A 105 4.06 -16.18 -14.87
CA PHE A 105 2.67 -16.47 -15.22
C PHE A 105 2.52 -17.92 -15.68
#